data_AF-A0A6B2XA11-F1
#
_entry.id   AF-A0A6B2XA11-F1
#
_cell.length_a   1.000
_cell.length_b   1.000
_cell.length_c   1.000
_cell.angle_alpha   90.00
_cell.angle_beta   90.00
_cell.angle_gamma   90.00
#
_symmetry.space_group_name_H-M   'P 1'
#
loop_
_entity.id
_entity.type
_entity.pdbx_description
1 polymer ?
#
loop_
_entity_poly.entity_id
_entity_poly.type
_entity_poly.pdbx_seq_one_letter_code
_entity_poly.pdbx_strand_id
1 'polypeptide(L)' 'MDTPRYTAPEAARLATRWRRAISGGAAAVKPCTIRQWASRGHLAACGLDEHGRRLYALPDLAQAEKKTRARALVLAGAP' A
#
# COMPACT_ATOMS: atom_id res chain seq x y z
N MET A 1 -6.74 10.42 18.13
CA MET A 1 -5.32 10.11 17.81
C MET A 1 -5.09 10.45 16.35
N ASP A 2 -4.09 11.26 16.04
CA ASP A 2 -3.74 11.53 14.64
C ASP A 2 -3.29 10.24 13.95
N THR A 3 -3.93 9.94 12.82
CA THR A 3 -3.59 8.75 12.03
C THR A 3 -2.32 9.03 11.24
N PRO A 4 -1.27 8.19 11.34
CA PRO A 4 -0.05 8.38 10.56
C PRO A 4 -0.33 8.44 9.07
N ARG A 5 0.31 9.40 8.39
CA ARG A 5 0.15 9.66 6.96
C ARG A 5 1.49 9.47 6.26
N TYR A 6 1.45 8.88 5.06
CA TYR A 6 2.65 8.51 4.32
C TYR A 6 2.57 8.96 2.87
N THR A 7 3.70 9.42 2.33
CA THR A 7 3.89 9.59 0.89
C THR A 7 3.91 8.24 0.17
N ALA A 8 3.80 8.22 -1.16
CA ALA A 8 3.85 6.97 -1.92
C ALA A 8 5.16 6.15 -1.71
N PRO A 9 6.37 6.77 -1.65
CA PRO A 9 7.59 6.03 -1.32
C PRO A 9 7.58 5.40 0.07
N GLU A 10 7.10 6.11 1.09
CA GLU A 10 7.04 5.61 2.46
C GLU A 10 6.01 4.48 2.59
N ALA A 11 4.83 4.67 2.01
CA ALA A 11 3.79 3.65 1.92
C ALA A 11 4.31 2.37 1.24
N ALA A 12 5.13 2.49 0.20
CA ALA A 12 5.73 1.35 -0.49
C ALA A 12 6.74 0.58 0.39
N ARG A 13 7.57 1.29 1.17
CA ARG A 13 8.49 0.67 2.13
C ARG A 13 7.71 -0.09 3.21
N LEU A 14 6.65 0.51 3.72
CA LEU A 14 5.81 -0.10 4.74
C LEU A 14 5.09 -1.35 4.21
N ALA A 15 4.46 -1.27 3.04
CA ALA A 15 3.81 -2.40 2.39
C ALA A 15 4.80 -3.52 2.02
N THR A 16 6.03 -3.16 1.62
CA THR A 16 7.12 -4.13 1.41
C THR A 16 7.44 -4.87 2.71
N ARG A 17 7.56 -4.17 3.83
CA ARG A 17 7.82 -4.81 5.14
C ARG A 17 6.74 -5.82 5.48
N TRP A 18 5.46 -5.46 5.31
CA TRP A 18 4.33 -6.38 5.55
C TRP A 18 4.37 -7.59 4.64
N ARG A 19 4.62 -7.42 3.33
CA ARG A 19 4.68 -8.53 2.38
C ARG A 19 5.85 -9.46 2.63
N ARG A 20 7.02 -8.91 2.97
CA ARG A 20 8.21 -9.71 3.29
C ARG A 20 8.03 -10.58 4.52
N ALA A 21 7.32 -10.08 5.54
CA ALA A 21 7.01 -10.85 6.74
C ALA A 21 6.20 -12.12 6.45
N ILE A 22 5.39 -12.13 5.38
CA ILE A 22 4.53 -13.27 5.01
C ILE A 22 5.16 -14.13 3.90
N SER A 23 5.97 -13.54 3.02
CA SER A 23 6.53 -14.21 1.83
C SER A 23 7.96 -14.76 1.98
N GLY A 24 8.49 -14.81 3.20
CA GLY A 24 9.90 -15.20 3.41
C GLY A 24 10.90 -14.21 2.79
N GLY A 25 10.54 -12.92 2.70
CA GLY A 25 11.42 -11.85 2.20
C GLY A 25 11.34 -11.55 0.70
N ALA A 26 10.67 -12.38 -0.10
CA ALA A 26 10.70 -12.26 -1.57
C ALA A 26 9.82 -11.13 -2.14
N ALA A 27 8.70 -10.78 -1.50
CA ALA A 27 7.73 -9.85 -2.09
C ALA A 27 7.99 -8.38 -1.73
N ALA A 28 8.09 -7.52 -2.76
CA ALA A 28 8.26 -6.07 -2.62
C ALA A 28 7.13 -5.27 -3.28
N VAL A 29 6.85 -4.08 -2.75
CA VAL A 29 5.89 -3.12 -3.30
C VAL A 29 6.65 -1.88 -3.76
N LYS A 30 6.45 -1.49 -5.01
CA LYS A 30 7.09 -0.29 -5.59
C LYS A 30 6.21 0.95 -5.35
N PRO A 31 6.78 2.17 -5.28
CA PRO A 31 5.98 3.40 -5.17
C PRO A 31 4.98 3.60 -6.32
N CYS A 32 5.29 3.09 -7.53
CA CYS A 32 4.35 3.09 -8.65
C CYS A 32 3.13 2.20 -8.38
N THR A 33 3.27 1.10 -7.64
CA THR A 33 2.17 0.23 -7.24
C THR A 33 1.20 0.95 -6.30
N ILE A 34 1.73 1.73 -5.34
CA ILE A 34 0.91 2.57 -4.45
C ILE A 34 0.11 3.59 -5.27
N ARG A 35 0.75 4.27 -6.22
CA ARG A 35 0.08 5.19 -7.14
C ARG A 35 -0.98 4.50 -7.99
N GLN A 36 -0.72 3.26 -8.43
CA GLN A 36 -1.71 2.47 -9.17
C GLN A 36 -2.92 2.13 -8.31
N TRP A 37 -2.72 1.71 -7.05
CA TRP A 37 -3.83 1.49 -6.12
C TRP A 37 -4.69 2.75 -5.96
N ALA A 38 -4.06 3.93 -5.85
CA ALA A 38 -4.79 5.18 -5.79
C ALA A 38 -5.54 5.51 -7.08
N SER A 39 -4.90 5.34 -8.25
CA SER A 39 -5.53 5.59 -9.55
C SER A 39 -6.72 4.65 -9.84
N ARG A 40 -6.68 3.43 -9.30
CA ARG A 40 -7.73 2.42 -9.45
C ARG A 40 -8.79 2.48 -8.35
N GLY A 41 -8.73 3.48 -7.46
CA GLY A 41 -9.69 3.65 -6.38
C GLY A 41 -9.57 2.63 -5.24
N HIS A 42 -8.46 1.90 -5.13
CA HIS A 42 -8.19 0.99 -4.02
C HIS A 42 -7.60 1.68 -2.79
N LEU A 43 -7.06 2.89 -2.97
CA LEU A 43 -6.42 3.67 -1.91
C LEU A 43 -6.79 5.14 -2.06
N ALA A 44 -7.47 5.72 -1.08
CA ALA A 44 -7.78 7.14 -1.08
C ALA A 44 -6.60 7.96 -0.55
N ALA A 45 -6.31 9.09 -1.19
CA ALA A 45 -5.39 10.07 -0.61
C ALA A 45 -6.14 10.90 0.44
N CYS A 46 -5.52 11.12 1.59
CA CYS A 46 -6.11 11.87 2.71
C CYS A 46 -5.59 13.31 2.80
N GLY A 47 -4.79 13.76 1.83
CA GLY A 47 -4.23 15.10 1.79
C GLY A 47 -2.99 15.19 0.90
N LEU A 48 -2.33 16.34 0.97
CA LEU A 48 -1.05 16.62 0.32
C LEU A 48 -0.01 17.00 1.39
N ASP A 49 1.27 16.72 1.14
CA ASP A 49 2.37 17.28 1.91
C ASP A 49 2.71 18.71 1.46
N GLU A 50 3.70 19.33 2.11
CA GLU A 50 4.20 20.67 1.79
C GLU A 50 4.75 20.82 0.36
N HIS A 51 5.03 19.71 -0.31
CA HIS A 51 5.53 19.66 -1.68
C HIS A 51 4.45 19.24 -2.69
N GLY A 52 3.18 19.20 -2.29
CA GLY A 52 2.06 18.82 -3.15
C GLY A 52 1.98 17.32 -3.46
N ARG A 53 2.66 16.46 -2.69
CA ARG A 53 2.63 15.00 -2.88
C ARG A 53 1.48 14.40 -2.10
N ARG A 54 0.76 13.46 -2.72
CA ARG A 54 -0.36 12.74 -2.09
C ARG A 54 0.09 11.97 -0.85
N LEU A 55 -0.66 12.15 0.23
CA LEU A 55 -0.53 11.44 1.49
C LEU A 55 -1.62 10.38 1.63
N TYR A 56 -1.26 9.26 2.26
CA TYR A 56 -2.14 8.11 2.47
C TYR A 56 -2.15 7.73 3.95
N ALA A 57 -3.33 7.57 4.52
CA ALA A 57 -3.49 7.18 5.91
C ALA A 57 -3.11 5.70 6.11
N LEU A 58 -2.51 5.39 7.27
CA LEU A 58 -2.10 4.03 7.64
C LEU A 58 -3.22 2.97 7.50
N PRO A 59 -4.46 3.20 7.99
CA PRO A 59 -5.54 2.21 7.92
C PRO A 59 -5.96 1.91 6.48
N ASP A 60 -6.08 2.95 5.65
CA ASP A 60 -6.47 2.82 4.24
C ASP A 60 -5.39 2.06 3.46
N LEU A 61 -4.12 2.37 3.72
CA LEU A 61 -2.99 1.66 3.11
C LEU A 61 -2.98 0.18 3.49
N ALA A 62 -3.24 -0.15 4.76
CA ALA A 62 -3.32 -1.52 5.24
C ALA A 62 -4.47 -2.30 4.58
N GLN A 63 -5.63 -1.67 4.42
CA GLN A 63 -6.76 -2.29 3.72
C GLN A 63 -6.45 -2.53 2.24
N ALA A 64 -5.90 -1.52 1.54
CA ALA A 64 -5.52 -1.64 0.14
C ALA A 64 -4.51 -2.78 -0.09
N GLU A 65 -3.51 -2.92 0.80
CA GLU A 65 -2.55 -4.02 0.76
C GLU A 65 -3.24 -5.37 0.91
N LYS A 66 -4.03 -5.53 1.98
CA LYS A 66 -4.72 -6.79 2.30
C LYS A 66 -5.60 -7.25 1.14
N LYS A 67 -6.40 -6.33 0.57
CA LYS A 67 -7.28 -6.61 -0.57
C LYS A 67 -6.49 -7.01 -1.81
N THR A 68 -5.44 -6.28 -2.13
CA THR A 68 -4.60 -6.56 -3.31
C THR A 68 -3.88 -7.90 -3.18
N ARG A 69 -3.33 -8.21 -1.99
CA ARG A 69 -2.65 -9.46 -1.73
C ARG A 69 -3.60 -10.65 -1.77
N ALA A 70 -4.77 -10.55 -1.13
CA ALA A 70 -5.80 -11.58 -1.21
C ALA A 70 -6.18 -11.88 -2.66
N ARG A 71 -6.36 -10.83 -3.48
CA ARG A 71 -6.64 -11.01 -4.92
C ARG A 71 -5.50 -11.70 -5.67
N ALA A 72 -4.25 -11.37 -5.37
CA ALA A 72 -3.09 -12.01 -5.99
C ALA A 72 -2.98 -13.49 -5.62
N LEU A 73 -3.29 -13.87 -4.38
CA LEU A 73 -3.30 -15.27 -3.93
C LEU A 73 -4.38 -16.08 -4.65
N VAL A 74 -5.60 -15.55 -4.74
CA VAL A 74 -6.70 -16.18 -5.48
C VAL A 74 -6.33 -16.39 -6.95
N LEU A 75 -5.69 -15.40 -7.59
CA LEU A 75 -5.24 -15.53 -8.99
C LEU A 75 -4.09 -16.54 -9.16
N ALA A 76 -3.31 -16.80 -8.11
CA ALA A 76 -2.25 -17.80 -8.12
C ALA A 76 -2.75 -19.21 -7.75
N GLY A 77 -4.06 -19.39 -7.54
CA GLY A 77 -4.65 -20.67 -7.15
C GLY A 77 -4.34 -21.08 -5.70
N ALA A 78 -3.86 -20.14 -4.88
CA ALA A 78 -3.72 -20.36 -3.44
C ALA A 78 -5.10 -20.16 -2.76
N PRO A 79 -5.46 -21.01 -1.78
CA PRO A 79 -6.73 -20.88 -1.05
C PRO A 79 -6.85 -19.55 -0.27
#